data_AF-A0A379TH89-F1
#
_entry.id   AF-A0A379TH89-F1
#
_cell.length_a   1.000
_cell.length_b   1.000
_cell.length_c   1.000
_cell.angle_alpha   90.00
_cell.angle_beta   90.00
_cell.angle_gamma   90.00
#
_symmetry.space_group_name_H-M   'P 1'
#
loop_
_entity.id
_entity.type
_entity.pdbx_description
1 polymer ?
#
loop_
_entity_poly.entity_id
_entity_poly.type
_entity_poly.pdbx_seq_one_letter_code
_entity_poly.pdbx_strand_id
1 'polypeptide(L)'
;MWTIPTQRESIPGVRYSERGAKMKTPHLVPLSKQAVTVLKQLKLLSGNSELLFPGDHDPRKPMSENTINKALRVMGYDTKVDVCGHGFRTMACSALIESGRWSKDAVERQMSHQERNNVRAAYIHKAEHLDERTQMMQWWSDYLDACRQKFVAPYRYDRQVQVA
;
A
#
# COMPACT_ATOMS: atom_id res chain seq x y z
N MET A 1 9.69 -8.81 2.20
CA MET A 1 8.36 -9.14 1.65
C MET A 1 7.35 -9.12 2.78
N TRP A 2 6.15 -8.57 2.57
CA TRP A 2 5.04 -8.67 3.50
C TRP A 2 3.94 -9.54 2.89
N THR A 3 3.41 -10.50 3.63
CA THR A 3 2.35 -11.40 3.12
C THR A 3 1.06 -11.12 3.85
N ILE A 4 0.02 -10.73 3.11
CA ILE A 4 -1.34 -10.67 3.65
C ILE A 4 -1.96 -12.05 3.45
N PRO A 5 -2.26 -12.81 4.52
CA PRO A 5 -2.81 -14.14 4.39
C PRO A 5 -4.24 -14.09 3.85
N THR A 6 -4.74 -15.22 3.34
CA THR A 6 -6.12 -15.35 2.85
C THR A 6 -7.16 -15.07 3.93
N GLN A 7 -6.84 -15.51 5.15
CA GLN A 7 -7.61 -15.33 6.38
C GLN A 7 -6.65 -15.01 7.51
N ARG A 8 -7.10 -14.23 8.49
CA ARG A 8 -6.34 -13.89 9.70
C ARG A 8 -6.93 -14.62 10.89
N GLU A 9 -6.15 -14.73 11.95
CA GLU A 9 -6.69 -15.11 13.25
C GLU A 9 -7.72 -14.07 13.71
N SER A 10 -8.86 -14.55 14.19
CA SER A 10 -9.95 -13.68 14.63
C SER A 10 -9.57 -13.03 15.96
N ILE A 11 -9.78 -11.73 16.06
CA ILE A 11 -9.58 -10.97 17.30
C ILE A 11 -10.92 -10.94 18.05
N PRO A 12 -10.99 -11.46 19.29
CA PRO A 12 -12.21 -11.50 20.07
C PRO A 12 -12.89 -10.13 20.20
N GLY A 13 -14.19 -10.08 19.88
CA GLY A 13 -14.98 -8.84 19.97
C GLY A 13 -14.67 -7.80 18.89
N VAL A 14 -13.95 -8.16 17.82
CA VAL A 14 -13.69 -7.30 16.65
C VAL A 14 -14.35 -7.91 15.42
N ARG A 15 -15.40 -7.25 14.93
CA ARG A 15 -16.16 -7.68 13.75
C ARG A 15 -15.25 -7.71 12.51
N TYR A 16 -15.30 -8.80 11.75
CA TYR A 16 -14.55 -8.99 10.50
C TYR A 16 -13.03 -9.02 10.63
N SER A 17 -12.49 -9.24 11.84
CA SER A 17 -11.05 -9.30 12.09
C SER A 17 -10.37 -10.49 11.39
N GLU A 18 -11.13 -11.52 11.06
CA GLU A 18 -10.67 -12.70 10.33
C GLU A 18 -10.40 -12.42 8.84
N ARG A 19 -10.86 -11.29 8.29
CA ARG A 19 -10.70 -10.98 6.87
C ARG A 19 -9.23 -10.79 6.50
N GLY A 20 -8.76 -11.61 5.58
CA GLY A 20 -7.43 -11.48 4.97
C GLY A 20 -7.48 -10.82 3.59
N ALA A 21 -6.67 -11.33 2.68
CA ALA A 21 -6.55 -10.83 1.32
C ALA A 21 -7.90 -10.92 0.57
N LYS A 22 -8.25 -9.83 -0.12
CA LYS A 22 -9.52 -9.66 -0.85
C LYS A 22 -9.81 -10.81 -1.82
N MET A 23 -8.75 -11.37 -2.41
CA MET A 23 -8.83 -12.39 -3.45
C MET A 23 -8.80 -13.83 -2.94
N LYS A 24 -8.91 -14.06 -1.62
CA LYS A 24 -8.81 -15.39 -0.98
C LYS A 24 -7.55 -16.18 -1.39
N THR A 25 -6.53 -15.48 -1.87
CA THR A 25 -5.18 -15.96 -2.18
C THR A 25 -4.20 -15.07 -1.41
N PRO A 26 -3.09 -15.61 -0.89
CA PRO A 26 -2.12 -14.78 -0.18
C PRO A 26 -1.66 -13.63 -1.07
N HIS A 27 -1.74 -12.40 -0.55
CA HIS A 27 -1.27 -11.22 -1.28
C HIS A 27 0.14 -10.88 -0.82
N LEU A 28 1.12 -11.16 -1.67
CA LEU A 28 2.51 -10.77 -1.46
C LEU A 28 2.64 -9.28 -1.72
N VAL A 29 3.27 -8.52 -0.84
CA VAL A 29 3.47 -7.08 -0.94
C VAL A 29 4.96 -6.79 -0.74
N PRO A 30 5.70 -6.50 -1.83
CA PRO A 30 7.06 -6.00 -1.71
C PRO A 30 7.08 -4.69 -0.94
N LEU A 31 8.05 -4.54 -0.03
CA LEU A 31 8.23 -3.33 0.76
C LEU A 31 9.49 -2.63 0.27
N SER A 32 9.41 -1.31 0.08
CA SER A 32 10.58 -0.47 -0.15
C SER A 32 11.42 -0.33 1.11
N LYS A 33 12.66 0.14 0.93
CA LYS A 33 13.56 0.48 2.05
C LYS A 33 12.90 1.49 3.00
N GLN A 34 12.25 2.53 2.45
CA GLN A 34 11.54 3.56 3.21
C GLN A 34 10.39 2.97 4.03
N ALA A 35 9.55 2.12 3.43
CA ALA A 35 8.44 1.47 4.14
C ALA A 35 8.93 0.58 5.28
N VAL A 36 10.02 -0.18 5.08
CA VAL A 36 10.65 -0.97 6.13
C VAL A 36 11.18 -0.08 7.26
N THR A 37 11.81 1.05 6.95
CA THR A 37 12.29 2.02 7.95
C THR A 37 11.14 2.55 8.79
N VAL A 38 10.04 2.99 8.17
CA VAL A 38 8.85 3.48 8.89
C VAL A 38 8.25 2.39 9.78
N LEU A 39 8.15 1.16 9.30
CA LEU A 39 7.61 0.04 10.10
C LEU A 39 8.51 -0.30 11.30
N LYS A 40 9.84 -0.20 11.13
CA LYS A 40 10.79 -0.38 12.24
C LYS A 40 10.64 0.73 13.29
N GLN A 41 10.51 1.98 12.86
CA GLN A 41 10.25 3.11 13.77
C GLN A 41 8.91 2.92 14.51
N LEU A 42 7.87 2.52 13.78
CA LEU A 42 6.56 2.24 14.37
C LEU A 42 6.64 1.12 15.41
N LYS A 43 7.38 0.03 15.13
CA LYS A 43 7.58 -1.05 16.11
C LYS A 43 8.20 -0.56 17.42
N LEU A 44 9.11 0.41 17.38
CA LEU A 44 9.69 1.00 18.59
C LEU A 44 8.65 1.79 19.40
N LEU A 45 7.67 2.42 18.74
CA LEU A 45 6.59 3.16 19.38
C LEU A 45 5.49 2.23 19.93
N SER A 46 5.16 1.16 19.21
CA SER A 46 4.12 0.20 19.61
C SER A 46 4.57 -0.73 20.74
N GLY A 47 5.88 -0.77 21.05
CA GLY A 47 6.44 -1.55 22.14
C GLY A 47 6.17 -3.05 22.02
N ASN A 48 5.57 -3.64 23.05
CA ASN A 48 5.21 -5.06 23.10
C ASN A 48 3.81 -5.37 22.56
N SER A 49 3.14 -4.40 21.91
CA SER A 49 1.84 -4.66 21.29
C SER A 49 1.98 -5.67 20.15
N GLU A 50 1.04 -6.61 20.08
CA GLU A 50 0.90 -7.52 18.95
C GLU A 50 0.49 -6.78 17.66
N LEU A 51 -0.18 -5.64 17.82
CA LEU A 51 -0.67 -4.81 16.72
C LEU A 51 0.28 -3.63 16.50
N LEU A 52 0.62 -3.37 15.23
CA LEU A 52 1.36 -2.16 14.87
C LEU A 52 0.55 -0.88 15.13
N PHE A 53 -0.77 -0.95 14.95
CA PHE A 53 -1.71 0.14 15.17
C PHE A 53 -2.77 -0.29 16.19
N PRO A 54 -2.45 -0.28 17.50
CA PRO A 54 -3.42 -0.58 18.54
C PRO A 54 -4.49 0.53 18.63
N GLY A 55 -5.68 0.16 19.08
CA GLY A 55 -6.75 1.09 19.38
C GLY A 55 -6.47 1.88 20.65
N ASP A 56 -6.88 3.15 20.67
CA ASP A 56 -6.68 4.07 21.79
C ASP A 56 -7.42 3.61 23.06
N HIS A 57 -8.65 3.10 22.92
CA HIS A 57 -9.46 2.63 24.05
C HIS A 57 -9.15 1.20 24.50
N ASP A 58 -8.76 0.31 23.58
CA ASP A 58 -8.41 -1.08 23.88
C ASP A 58 -7.21 -1.50 23.02
N PRO A 59 -6.01 -1.62 23.61
CA PRO A 59 -4.78 -1.90 22.87
C PRO A 59 -4.74 -3.33 22.29
N ARG A 60 -5.68 -4.20 22.67
CA ARG A 60 -5.85 -5.54 22.08
C ARG A 60 -6.66 -5.52 20.79
N LYS A 61 -7.30 -4.39 20.47
CA LYS A 61 -8.09 -4.20 19.26
C LYS A 61 -7.35 -3.30 18.28
N PRO A 62 -7.51 -3.49 16.96
CA PRO A 62 -6.89 -2.61 15.99
C PRO A 62 -7.52 -1.21 16.03
N MET A 63 -6.72 -0.22 15.65
CA MET A 63 -7.17 1.13 15.39
C MET A 63 -8.35 1.15 14.40
N SER A 64 -9.36 1.97 14.67
CA SER A 64 -10.49 2.13 13.76
C SER A 64 -10.04 2.75 12.43
N GLU A 65 -10.59 2.27 11.31
CA GLU A 65 -10.35 2.84 9.97
C GLU A 65 -10.62 4.36 9.92
N ASN A 66 -11.60 4.83 10.69
CA ASN A 66 -11.95 6.25 10.78
C ASN A 66 -10.85 7.13 11.40
N THR A 67 -9.93 6.53 12.16
CA THR A 67 -8.85 7.25 12.86
C THR A 67 -7.91 7.91 11.87
N ILE A 68 -7.60 7.26 10.74
CA ILE A 68 -6.75 7.82 9.69
C ILE A 68 -7.37 9.09 9.10
N ASN A 69 -8.66 9.04 8.76
CA ASN A 69 -9.36 10.21 8.23
C ASN A 69 -9.52 11.32 9.28
N LYS A 70 -9.69 10.98 10.56
CA LYS A 70 -9.67 11.97 11.65
C LYS A 70 -8.30 12.64 11.77
N ALA A 71 -7.22 11.88 11.71
CA ALA A 71 -5.86 12.43 11.75
C ALA A 71 -5.58 13.37 10.58
N LEU A 72 -6.00 13.02 9.36
CA LEU A 72 -5.89 13.91 8.19
C LEU A 72 -6.61 15.24 8.40
N ARG A 73 -7.83 15.21 8.95
CA ARG A 73 -8.59 16.43 9.27
C ARG A 73 -7.91 17.29 10.33
N VAL A 74 -7.30 16.68 11.35
CA VAL A 74 -6.54 17.40 12.38
C VAL A 74 -5.30 18.08 11.78
N MET A 75 -4.69 17.48 10.75
CA MET A 75 -3.58 18.10 10.00
C MET A 75 -4.03 19.19 9.01
N GLY A 76 -5.34 19.47 8.92
CA GLY A 76 -5.90 20.53 8.09
C GLY A 76 -6.39 20.10 6.71
N TYR A 77 -6.40 18.80 6.39
CA TYR A 77 -6.89 18.29 5.11
C TYR A 77 -8.40 18.05 5.11
N ASP A 78 -9.10 18.45 4.05
CA ASP A 78 -10.47 18.02 3.80
C ASP A 78 -10.47 16.60 3.20
N THR A 79 -10.99 15.64 3.98
CA THR A 79 -11.08 14.24 3.55
C THR A 79 -12.09 13.94 2.44
N LYS A 80 -12.85 14.94 1.96
CA LYS A 80 -13.74 14.85 0.81
C LYS A 80 -13.15 15.47 -0.45
N VAL A 81 -12.34 16.52 -0.28
CA VAL A 81 -11.82 17.33 -1.39
C VAL A 81 -10.33 17.08 -1.63
N ASP A 82 -9.51 17.06 -0.57
CA ASP A 82 -8.06 16.98 -0.68
C ASP A 82 -7.57 15.53 -0.74
N VAL A 83 -7.70 14.79 0.36
CA VAL A 83 -7.21 13.42 0.47
C VAL A 83 -7.90 12.65 1.60
N CYS A 84 -8.28 11.41 1.33
CA CYS A 84 -8.71 10.44 2.33
C CYS A 84 -7.78 9.22 2.35
N GLY A 85 -7.96 8.33 3.33
CA GLY A 85 -7.18 7.09 3.40
C GLY A 85 -7.20 6.27 2.11
N HIS A 86 -8.35 6.20 1.41
CA HIS A 86 -8.44 5.54 0.11
C HIS A 86 -7.73 6.33 -1.01
N GLY A 87 -7.72 7.66 -0.93
CA GLY A 87 -7.09 8.56 -1.90
C GLY A 87 -5.60 8.30 -2.09
N PHE A 88 -4.87 7.90 -1.03
CA PHE A 88 -3.46 7.53 -1.14
C PHE A 88 -3.22 6.36 -2.09
N ARG A 89 -4.12 5.39 -2.10
CA ARG A 89 -4.02 4.22 -2.98
C ARG A 89 -4.28 4.61 -4.43
N THR A 90 -5.27 5.47 -4.67
CA THR A 90 -5.54 6.01 -6.00
C THR A 90 -4.35 6.80 -6.51
N MET A 91 -3.76 7.66 -5.67
CA MET A 91 -2.57 8.45 -5.99
C MET A 91 -1.39 7.56 -6.40
N ALA A 92 -1.10 6.51 -5.61
CA ALA A 92 -0.04 5.56 -5.94
C ALA A 92 -0.32 4.83 -7.27
N CYS A 93 -1.54 4.34 -7.47
CA CYS A 93 -1.93 3.67 -8.71
C CYS A 93 -1.76 4.58 -9.94
N SER A 94 -2.28 5.81 -9.86
CA SER A 94 -2.16 6.80 -10.93
C SER A 94 -0.71 7.12 -11.24
N ALA A 95 0.12 7.40 -10.22
CA ALA A 95 1.54 7.72 -10.44
C ALA A 95 2.32 6.55 -11.06
N LEU A 96 2.04 5.32 -10.63
CA LEU A 96 2.65 4.12 -11.21
C LEU A 96 2.26 3.95 -12.68
N ILE A 97 0.99 4.13 -13.03
CA ILE A 97 0.51 4.05 -14.42
C ILE A 97 1.12 5.18 -15.26
N GLU A 98 1.07 6.43 -14.77
CA GLU A 98 1.57 7.60 -15.49
C GLU A 98 3.08 7.58 -15.69
N SER A 99 3.84 6.88 -14.84
CA SER A 99 5.28 6.70 -15.06
C SER A 99 5.60 6.02 -16.40
N GLY A 100 4.66 5.20 -16.93
CA GLY A 100 4.86 4.43 -18.15
C GLY A 100 5.90 3.31 -18.05
N ARG A 101 6.42 3.04 -16.86
CA ARG A 101 7.55 2.12 -16.63
C ARG A 101 7.13 0.69 -16.31
N TRP A 102 5.95 0.50 -15.76
CA TRP A 102 5.50 -0.78 -15.21
C TRP A 102 4.40 -1.37 -16.08
N SER A 103 4.41 -2.70 -16.20
CA SER A 103 3.32 -3.43 -16.81
C SER A 103 2.02 -3.20 -16.04
N LYS A 104 0.92 -3.05 -16.78
CA LYS A 104 -0.41 -2.90 -16.17
C LYS A 104 -0.72 -4.07 -15.23
N ASP A 105 -0.33 -5.28 -15.62
CA ASP A 105 -0.58 -6.50 -14.85
C ASP A 105 0.17 -6.46 -13.50
N ALA A 106 1.41 -5.95 -13.44
CA ALA A 106 2.13 -5.76 -12.18
C ALA A 106 1.48 -4.70 -11.26
N VAL A 107 1.00 -3.58 -11.82
CA VAL A 107 0.29 -2.54 -11.05
C VAL A 107 -1.02 -3.11 -10.48
N GLU A 108 -1.85 -3.73 -11.32
CA GLU A 108 -3.12 -4.33 -10.90
C GLU A 108 -2.92 -5.41 -9.84
N ARG A 109 -1.88 -6.26 -10.01
CA ARG A 109 -1.51 -7.28 -9.03
C ARG A 109 -1.08 -6.65 -7.71
N GLN A 110 -0.24 -5.60 -7.73
CA GLN A 110 0.15 -4.88 -6.51
C GLN A 110 -1.04 -4.28 -5.77
N MET A 111 -2.02 -3.80 -6.53
CA MET A 111 -3.28 -3.31 -5.99
C MET A 111 -4.15 -4.46 -5.44
N SER A 112 -3.84 -5.74 -5.62
CA SER A 112 -4.77 -6.83 -5.27
C SER A 112 -6.11 -6.67 -6.00
N HIS A 113 -6.09 -6.16 -7.23
CA HIS A 113 -7.23 -6.18 -8.12
C HIS A 113 -7.38 -7.56 -8.77
N GLN A 114 -8.61 -7.93 -9.09
CA GLN A 114 -8.92 -9.16 -9.82
C GLN A 114 -8.89 -8.87 -11.32
N GLU A 115 -8.22 -9.72 -12.09
CA GLU A 115 -8.35 -9.71 -13.55
C GLU A 115 -9.82 -10.00 -13.89
N ARG A 116 -10.47 -9.07 -14.59
CA ARG A 116 -11.89 -9.15 -14.94
C ARG A 116 -12.11 -10.00 -16.19
N ASN A 117 -11.07 -10.21 -17.00
CA ASN A 117 -11.14 -11.05 -18.18
C ASN A 117 -10.80 -12.50 -17.84
N ASN A 118 -11.83 -13.36 -17.79
CA ASN A 118 -11.69 -14.78 -17.43
C ASN A 118 -10.70 -15.56 -18.31
N VAL A 119 -10.58 -15.21 -19.60
CA VAL A 119 -9.62 -15.87 -20.51
C VAL A 119 -8.19 -15.48 -20.12
N ARG A 120 -7.96 -14.19 -19.85
CA ARG A 120 -6.65 -13.66 -19.46
C ARG A 120 -6.24 -14.13 -18.06
N ALA A 121 -7.21 -14.23 -17.15
CA ALA A 121 -7.01 -14.71 -15.79
C ALA A 121 -6.39 -16.12 -15.78
N ALA A 122 -6.86 -17.03 -16.65
CA ALA A 122 -6.35 -18.40 -16.74
C ALA A 122 -4.84 -18.49 -17.04
N TYR A 123 -4.27 -17.52 -17.75
CA TYR A 123 -2.84 -17.47 -18.08
C TYR A 123 -2.02 -16.64 -17.07
N ILE A 124 -2.59 -15.55 -16.55
CA ILE A 124 -1.89 -14.58 -15.68
C ILE A 124 -1.75 -15.09 -14.23
N HIS A 125 -2.66 -15.96 -13.75
CA HIS A 125 -2.67 -16.42 -12.36
C HIS A 125 -1.37 -17.07 -11.84
N LYS A 126 -0.40 -17.39 -12.70
CA LYS A 126 0.92 -17.92 -12.30
C LYS A 126 2.02 -16.86 -12.19
N ALA A 127 1.90 -15.73 -12.89
CA ALA A 127 2.94 -14.71 -12.91
C ALA A 127 2.73 -13.72 -11.76
N GLU A 128 3.57 -13.80 -10.72
CA GLU A 128 3.48 -12.90 -9.57
C GLU A 128 4.12 -11.52 -9.80
N HIS A 129 4.89 -11.37 -10.89
CA HIS A 129 5.64 -10.16 -11.25
C HIS A 129 6.49 -9.62 -10.09
N LEU A 130 7.06 -10.48 -9.24
CA LEU A 130 7.68 -10.05 -7.98
C LEU A 130 8.89 -9.13 -8.20
N ASP A 131 9.74 -9.42 -9.19
CA ASP A 131 10.92 -8.58 -9.45
C ASP A 131 10.52 -7.19 -9.93
N GLU A 132 9.55 -7.11 -10.83
CA GLU A 132 8.99 -5.86 -11.33
C GLU A 132 8.29 -5.09 -10.19
N ARG A 133 7.46 -5.77 -9.40
CA ARG A 133 6.73 -5.15 -8.28
C ARG A 133 7.66 -4.69 -7.15
N THR A 134 8.79 -5.39 -6.94
CA THR A 134 9.80 -4.97 -5.97
C THR A 134 10.45 -3.68 -6.40
N GLN A 135 10.87 -3.57 -7.67
CA GLN A 135 11.41 -2.33 -8.23
C GLN A 135 10.36 -1.22 -8.23
N MET A 136 9.11 -1.54 -8.55
CA MET A 136 7.99 -0.61 -8.58
C MET A 136 7.72 0.02 -7.21
N MET A 137 7.71 -0.78 -6.14
CA MET A 137 7.49 -0.27 -4.78
C MET A 137 8.65 0.57 -4.27
N GLN A 138 9.89 0.22 -4.66
CA GLN A 138 11.05 1.05 -4.37
C GLN A 138 10.97 2.40 -5.11
N TRP A 139 10.71 2.37 -6.42
CA TRP A 139 10.53 3.57 -7.24
C TRP A 139 9.45 4.50 -6.70
N TRP A 140 8.32 3.96 -6.27
CA TRP A 140 7.24 4.77 -5.67
C TRP A 140 7.73 5.55 -4.45
N SER A 141 8.56 4.92 -3.61
CA SER A 141 9.08 5.59 -2.41
C SER A 141 10.15 6.63 -2.77
N ASP A 142 11.01 6.33 -3.74
CA ASP A 142 12.02 7.28 -4.24
C ASP A 142 11.36 8.50 -4.90
N TYR A 143 10.26 8.29 -5.63
CA TYR A 143 9.43 9.35 -6.22
C TYR A 143 8.79 10.25 -5.15
N LEU A 144 8.29 9.66 -4.05
CA LEU A 144 7.76 10.45 -2.92
C LEU A 144 8.86 11.29 -2.24
N ASP A 145 10.05 10.72 -2.05
CA ASP A 145 11.20 11.45 -1.50
C ASP A 145 11.63 12.61 -2.42
N ALA A 146 11.58 12.42 -3.74
CA ALA A 146 11.81 13.50 -4.71
C ALA A 146 10.71 14.58 -4.62
N CYS A 147 9.44 14.18 -4.58
CA CYS A 147 8.30 15.10 -4.44
C CYS A 147 8.35 15.92 -3.15
N ARG A 148 8.93 15.38 -2.09
CA ARG A 148 9.13 16.09 -0.82
C ARG A 148 10.08 17.28 -0.96
N GLN A 149 11.05 17.21 -1.87
CA GLN A 149 11.98 18.31 -2.17
C GLN A 149 11.34 19.31 -3.14
N LYS A 150 10.81 18.79 -4.26
CA LYS A 150 10.14 19.57 -5.29
C LYS A 150 9.21 18.66 -6.06
N PHE A 151 7.97 19.10 -6.26
CA PHE A 151 7.03 18.35 -7.08
C PHE A 151 7.58 18.11 -8.49
N VAL A 152 7.48 16.87 -8.95
CA VAL A 152 7.77 16.46 -10.31
C VAL A 152 6.65 15.51 -10.76
N ALA A 153 6.19 15.64 -12.01
CA ALA A 153 5.16 14.74 -12.51
C ALA A 153 5.73 13.30 -12.68
N PRO A 154 4.94 12.24 -12.47
CA PRO A 154 5.42 10.86 -12.54
C PRO A 154 6.13 10.51 -13.85
N TYR A 155 5.55 10.92 -14.99
CA TYR A 155 6.13 10.70 -16.33
C TYR A 155 7.43 11.48 -16.60
N ARG A 156 7.74 12.50 -15.79
CA ARG A 156 8.99 13.27 -15.86
C ARG A 156 10.06 12.72 -14.95
N TYR A 157 9.69 12.19 -13.79
CA TYR A 157 10.64 11.62 -12.84
C TYR A 157 11.49 10.52 -13.48
N ASP A 158 10.85 9.59 -14.19
CA ASP A 158 11.59 8.48 -14.81
C ASP A 158 12.58 8.94 -15.88
N ARG A 159 12.21 9.97 -16.66
CA ARG A 159 13.10 10.55 -17.69
C ARG A 159 14.33 11.22 -17.08
N GLN A 160 14.25 11.74 -15.86
CA GLN A 160 15.40 12.34 -15.18
C GLN A 160 16.36 11.29 -14.62
N VAL A 161 15.84 10.14 -14.17
CA VAL A 161 16.63 9.03 -13.65
C VAL A 161 17.41 8.31 -14.75
N GLN A 162 16.92 8.30 -16.00
CA GLN A 162 17.62 7.67 -17.13
C GLN A 162 18.76 8.51 -17.73
N VAL A 163 18.88 9.79 -17.36
CA VAL A 163 19.89 10.72 -17.89
C VAL A 163 21.03 10.97 -16.88
N ALA A 164 20.86 10.50 -15.63
CA ALA A 164 21.85 10.57 -14.56
C ALA A 164 22.61 9.25 -14.43
#